data_AF-A0A8J4TB19-F1
#
_entry.id   AF-A0A8J4TB19-F1
#
_cell.length_a   1.000
_cell.length_b   1.000
_cell.length_c   1.000
_cell.angle_alpha   90.00
_cell.angle_beta   90.00
_cell.angle_gamma   90.00
#
_symmetry.space_group_name_H-M   'P 1'
#
loop_
_entity.id
_entity.type
_entity.pdbx_description
1 polymer ?
#
loop_
_entity_poly.entity_id
_entity_poly.type
_entity_poly.pdbx_seq_one_letter_code
_entity_poly.pdbx_strand_id
1 'polypeptide(L)'
;MTKSTSVIFILMFSILFRLERKRVSLIFVILLISCGLFMFSYESAQFNVVGFSLVLIASFLSGIRWTTTQLLTQKKEWGLSHPIDLIYHIQPWMALSILPLSLYIESSELISSKNFFRTDDYGQLVRDLLFVSLGGLLAFGLECSEYLVVSTASCLTLSVAGIFKEVCTLYLAAKFNGDQISFVNMLGFLLCILGILLHVFLKTSIHSTTKKHAYN
;
A
#
# COMPACT_ATOMS: atom_id res chain seq x y z
N MET A 1 -1.39 9.05 -9.30
CA MET A 1 -2.46 8.27 -8.63
C MET A 1 -2.73 6.88 -9.21
N THR A 2 -1.99 6.44 -10.24
CA THR A 2 -2.13 5.08 -10.79
C THR A 2 -1.83 3.96 -9.78
N LYS A 3 -1.13 4.23 -8.67
CA LYS A 3 -0.82 3.24 -7.63
C LYS A 3 -2.08 2.60 -7.00
N SER A 4 -3.18 3.34 -6.89
CA SER A 4 -4.41 2.80 -6.27
C SER A 4 -5.11 1.76 -7.16
N THR A 5 -4.69 1.59 -8.43
CA THR A 5 -5.08 0.44 -9.27
C THR A 5 -4.57 -0.90 -8.72
N SER A 6 -3.60 -0.88 -7.79
CA SER A 6 -3.16 -2.08 -7.05
C SER A 6 -4.32 -2.81 -6.38
N VAL A 7 -5.35 -2.11 -5.90
CA VAL A 7 -6.51 -2.72 -5.24
C VAL A 7 -7.34 -3.58 -6.20
N ILE A 8 -7.40 -3.19 -7.47
CA ILE A 8 -8.07 -3.96 -8.53
C ILE A 8 -7.30 -5.27 -8.76
N PHE A 9 -5.97 -5.20 -8.86
CA PHE A 9 -5.13 -6.39 -9.01
C PHE A 9 -5.17 -7.28 -7.77
N ILE A 10 -5.17 -6.71 -6.56
CA ILE A 10 -5.33 -7.43 -5.30
C ILE A 10 -6.66 -8.19 -5.27
N LEU A 11 -7.76 -7.54 -5.65
CA LEU A 11 -9.06 -8.20 -5.75
C LEU A 11 -9.03 -9.34 -6.78
N MET A 12 -8.47 -9.09 -7.96
CA MET A 12 -8.37 -10.07 -9.04
C MET A 12 -7.60 -11.32 -8.58
N PHE A 13 -6.42 -11.15 -8.00
CA PHE A 13 -5.61 -12.25 -7.49
C PHE A 13 -6.23 -12.93 -6.26
N SER A 14 -6.88 -12.17 -5.37
CA SER A 14 -7.59 -12.75 -4.21
C SER A 14 -8.72 -13.68 -4.65
N ILE A 15 -9.45 -13.30 -5.70
CA ILE A 15 -10.49 -14.12 -6.31
C ILE A 15 -9.88 -15.33 -7.04
N LEU A 16 -8.78 -15.13 -7.78
CA LEU A 16 -8.08 -16.19 -8.52
C LEU A 16 -7.56 -17.28 -7.58
N PHE A 17 -6.92 -16.89 -6.47
CA PHE A 17 -6.45 -17.80 -5.43
C PHE A 17 -7.57 -18.29 -4.50
N ARG A 18 -8.83 -17.95 -4.77
CA ARG A 18 -10.02 -18.31 -3.97
C ARG A 18 -9.93 -17.91 -2.49
N LEU A 19 -9.20 -16.83 -2.19
CA LEU A 19 -9.11 -16.24 -0.86
C LEU A 19 -10.39 -15.46 -0.49
N GLU A 20 -11.10 -14.93 -1.49
CA GLU A 20 -12.33 -14.15 -1.33
C GLU A 20 -13.46 -14.67 -2.24
N ARG A 21 -14.72 -14.58 -1.79
CA ARG A 21 -15.87 -14.97 -2.62
C ARG A 21 -16.14 -13.91 -3.68
N LYS A 22 -16.34 -14.34 -4.94
CA LYS A 22 -16.80 -13.46 -6.03
C LYS A 22 -18.14 -12.82 -5.66
N ARG A 23 -18.12 -11.53 -5.30
CA ARG A 23 -19.32 -10.72 -5.06
C ARG A 23 -19.28 -9.47 -5.92
N VAL A 24 -20.31 -9.27 -6.72
CA VAL A 24 -20.45 -8.11 -7.62
C VAL A 24 -20.42 -6.79 -6.83
N SER A 25 -20.96 -6.78 -5.61
CA SER A 25 -20.95 -5.60 -4.73
C SER A 25 -19.53 -5.13 -4.36
N LEU A 26 -18.56 -6.05 -4.18
CA LEU A 26 -17.16 -5.69 -3.88
C LEU A 26 -16.47 -5.07 -5.09
N ILE A 27 -16.75 -5.58 -6.29
CA ILE A 27 -16.23 -5.03 -7.55
C ILE A 27 -16.75 -3.59 -7.74
N PHE A 28 -18.05 -3.37 -7.52
CA PHE A 28 -18.66 -2.05 -7.63
C PHE A 28 -18.03 -1.03 -6.67
N VAL A 29 -17.82 -1.40 -5.40
CA VAL A 29 -17.14 -0.56 -4.41
C VAL A 29 -15.75 -0.14 -4.85
N ILE A 30 -14.96 -1.07 -5.38
CA ILE A 30 -13.58 -0.80 -5.78
C ILE A 30 -13.53 0.11 -7.02
N LEU A 31 -14.47 -0.08 -7.96
CA LEU A 31 -14.64 0.83 -9.09
C LEU A 31 -15.05 2.23 -8.62
N LEU A 32 -15.96 2.33 -7.65
CA LEU A 32 -16.38 3.61 -7.07
C LEU A 32 -15.20 4.34 -6.44
N ILE A 33 -14.41 3.66 -5.60
CA ILE A 33 -13.22 4.26 -4.98
C ILE A 33 -12.19 4.68 -6.04
N SER A 34 -11.98 3.86 -7.07
CA SER A 34 -11.05 4.17 -8.17
C SER A 34 -11.49 5.42 -8.95
N CYS A 35 -12.80 5.58 -9.18
CA CYS A 35 -13.37 6.76 -9.82
C CYS A 35 -13.19 8.02 -8.95
N GLY A 36 -13.47 7.93 -7.65
CA GLY A 36 -13.31 9.04 -6.72
C GLY A 36 -11.87 9.53 -6.65
N LEU A 37 -10.92 8.61 -6.68
CA LEU A 37 -9.50 8.92 -6.62
C LEU A 37 -8.99 9.53 -7.93
N PHE A 38 -9.52 9.08 -9.08
CA PHE A 38 -9.27 9.71 -10.37
C PHE A 38 -9.77 11.16 -10.40
N MET A 39 -11.01 11.41 -9.93
CA MET A 39 -11.55 12.76 -9.81
C MET A 39 -10.76 13.62 -8.82
N PHE A 40 -10.30 13.05 -7.70
CA PHE A 40 -9.51 13.75 -6.70
C PHE A 40 -8.18 14.29 -7.26
N SER A 41 -7.61 13.63 -8.26
CA SER A 41 -6.36 14.03 -8.92
C SER A 41 -6.52 14.56 -10.33
N TYR A 42 -7.75 14.95 -10.66
CA TYR A 42 -8.04 15.65 -11.90
C TYR A 42 -7.35 17.03 -11.88
N GLU A 43 -6.80 17.45 -13.02
CA GLU A 43 -6.00 18.67 -13.24
C GLU A 43 -4.58 18.77 -12.67
N SER A 44 -4.15 17.89 -11.75
CA SER A 44 -2.79 17.98 -11.16
C SER A 44 -1.71 17.16 -11.89
N ALA A 45 -2.02 16.51 -13.01
CA ALA A 45 -1.19 15.44 -13.59
C ALA A 45 -0.39 15.86 -14.84
N GLN A 46 0.94 16.02 -14.70
CA GLN A 46 1.87 15.93 -15.83
C GLN A 46 1.93 14.47 -16.30
N PHE A 47 1.24 14.14 -17.39
CA PHE A 47 1.13 12.76 -17.85
C PHE A 47 2.39 12.30 -18.57
N ASN A 48 3.11 11.35 -17.96
CA ASN A 48 4.25 10.67 -18.57
C ASN A 48 3.90 9.19 -18.79
N VAL A 49 3.92 8.74 -20.05
CA VAL A 49 3.56 7.37 -20.44
C VAL A 49 4.50 6.33 -19.81
N VAL A 50 5.80 6.61 -19.75
CA VAL A 50 6.79 5.68 -19.17
C VAL A 50 6.53 5.53 -17.68
N GLY A 51 6.39 6.64 -16.95
CA GLY A 51 6.06 6.63 -15.52
C GLY A 51 4.73 5.94 -15.24
N PHE A 52 3.71 6.17 -16.07
CA PHE A 52 2.43 5.50 -15.98
C PHE A 52 2.56 3.97 -16.13
N SER A 53 3.30 3.51 -17.14
CA SER A 53 3.50 2.08 -17.41
C SER A 53 4.26 1.37 -16.27
N LEU A 54 5.31 2.01 -15.74
CA LEU A 54 6.05 1.50 -14.58
C LEU A 54 5.17 1.36 -13.34
N VAL A 55 4.33 2.37 -13.05
CA VAL A 55 3.41 2.30 -11.91
C VAL A 55 2.34 1.23 -12.11
N LEU A 56 1.87 1.00 -13.35
CA LEU A 56 0.93 -0.09 -13.65
C LEU A 56 1.53 -1.46 -13.34
N ILE A 57 2.77 -1.70 -13.79
CA ILE A 57 3.50 -2.96 -13.52
C ILE A 57 3.75 -3.11 -12.02
N ALA A 58 4.17 -2.04 -11.34
CA ALA A 58 4.38 -2.04 -9.89
C ALA A 58 3.08 -2.35 -9.12
N SER A 59 1.93 -1.80 -9.55
CA SER A 59 0.61 -2.11 -8.99
C SER A 59 0.23 -3.58 -9.18
N PHE A 60 0.51 -4.16 -10.35
CA PHE A 60 0.27 -5.56 -10.64
C PHE A 60 1.11 -6.48 -9.74
N LEU A 61 2.42 -6.24 -9.66
CA LEU A 61 3.33 -6.99 -8.79
C LEU A 61 2.97 -6.84 -7.30
N SER A 62 2.55 -5.65 -6.88
CA SER A 62 2.03 -5.42 -5.53
C SER A 62 0.80 -6.29 -5.24
N GLY A 63 -0.07 -6.47 -6.24
CA GLY A 63 -1.22 -7.36 -6.14
C GLY A 63 -0.84 -8.81 -5.89
N ILE A 64 0.15 -9.31 -6.63
CA ILE A 64 0.70 -10.65 -6.41
C ILE A 64 1.30 -10.74 -5.02
N ARG A 65 2.20 -9.82 -4.65
CA ARG A 65 2.88 -9.84 -3.34
C ARG A 65 1.89 -9.95 -2.20
N TRP A 66 0.93 -9.03 -2.11
CA TRP A 66 -0.01 -8.99 -1.00
C TRP A 66 -0.95 -10.20 -0.95
N THR A 67 -1.36 -10.74 -2.09
CA THR A 67 -2.22 -11.93 -2.12
C THR A 67 -1.45 -13.21 -1.79
N THR A 68 -0.19 -13.34 -2.22
CA THR A 68 0.70 -14.42 -1.79
C THR A 68 1.04 -14.33 -0.31
N THR A 69 1.33 -13.12 0.21
CA THR A 69 1.48 -12.87 1.66
C THR A 69 0.24 -13.33 2.40
N GLN A 70 -0.96 -12.93 1.98
CA GLN A 70 -2.19 -13.39 2.63
C GLN A 70 -2.31 -14.91 2.60
N LEU A 71 -2.01 -15.56 1.47
CA LEU A 71 -2.05 -17.02 1.35
C LEU A 71 -1.07 -17.71 2.31
N LEU A 72 0.16 -17.19 2.43
CA LEU A 72 1.19 -17.71 3.33
C LEU A 72 0.78 -17.57 4.80
N THR A 73 0.31 -16.39 5.19
CA THR A 73 -0.02 -16.10 6.59
C THR A 73 -1.29 -16.80 7.07
N GLN A 74 -2.26 -17.04 6.17
CA GLN A 74 -3.53 -17.70 6.52
C GLN A 74 -3.44 -19.24 6.52
N LYS A 75 -2.40 -19.84 5.93
CA LYS A 75 -2.17 -21.28 5.98
C LYS A 75 -1.48 -21.68 7.30
N LYS A 76 -2.26 -22.23 8.24
CA LYS A 76 -1.77 -22.70 9.55
C LYS A 76 -0.63 -23.70 9.50
N GLU A 77 -0.52 -24.50 8.44
CA GLU A 77 0.51 -25.54 8.28
C GLU A 77 1.95 -24.99 8.28
N TRP A 78 2.12 -23.70 7.96
CA TRP A 78 3.44 -23.10 7.76
C TRP A 78 3.98 -22.43 9.03
N GLY A 79 3.19 -22.35 10.11
CA GLY A 79 3.61 -21.72 11.38
C GLY A 79 3.87 -20.20 11.32
N LEU A 80 3.78 -19.59 10.13
CA LEU A 80 4.10 -18.19 9.84
C LEU A 80 2.97 -17.20 10.19
N SER A 81 2.15 -17.52 11.20
CA SER A 81 1.06 -16.63 11.62
C SER A 81 1.55 -15.36 12.31
N HIS A 82 2.76 -15.39 12.89
CA HIS A 82 3.34 -14.22 13.55
C HIS A 82 4.00 -13.29 12.51
N PRO A 83 3.66 -11.99 12.49
CA PRO A 83 4.15 -11.06 11.47
C PRO A 83 5.67 -10.92 11.47
N ILE A 84 6.30 -10.98 12.65
CA ILE A 84 7.77 -10.89 12.77
C ILE A 84 8.46 -12.10 12.13
N ASP A 85 7.89 -13.31 12.26
CA ASP A 85 8.46 -14.51 11.65
C ASP A 85 8.38 -14.41 10.13
N LEU A 86 7.26 -13.91 9.59
CA LEU A 86 7.11 -13.68 8.16
C LEU A 86 8.12 -12.66 7.64
N ILE A 87 8.30 -11.55 8.34
CA ILE A 87 9.28 -10.52 8.00
C ILE A 87 10.69 -11.09 8.01
N TYR A 88 11.05 -11.86 9.04
CA TYR A 88 12.37 -12.49 9.17
C TYR A 88 12.71 -13.38 7.97
N HIS A 89 11.72 -14.11 7.44
CA HIS A 89 11.93 -15.00 6.29
C HIS A 89 11.87 -14.28 4.94
N ILE A 90 11.02 -13.27 4.77
CA ILE A 90 10.77 -12.63 3.46
C ILE A 90 11.69 -11.43 3.21
N GLN A 91 12.03 -10.62 4.23
CA GLN A 91 12.83 -9.42 4.05
C GLN A 91 14.23 -9.63 3.49
N PRO A 92 15.00 -10.64 3.93
CA PRO A 92 16.33 -10.85 3.38
C PRO A 92 16.32 -11.08 1.87
N TRP A 93 15.31 -11.79 1.34
CA TRP A 93 15.16 -12.00 -0.10
C TRP A 93 14.75 -10.72 -0.84
N MET A 94 13.90 -9.88 -0.24
CA MET A 94 13.55 -8.58 -0.81
C MET A 94 14.77 -7.65 -0.86
N ALA A 95 15.54 -7.57 0.23
CA ALA A 95 16.79 -6.82 0.28
C ALA A 95 17.82 -7.34 -0.74
N LEU A 96 18.00 -8.66 -0.84
CA LEU A 96 18.95 -9.26 -1.79
C LEU A 96 18.60 -8.96 -3.25
N SER A 97 17.32 -8.83 -3.58
CA SER A 97 16.89 -8.49 -4.94
C SER A 97 17.00 -6.99 -5.26
N ILE A 98 16.70 -6.11 -4.31
CA ILE A 98 16.68 -4.65 -4.52
C ILE A 98 18.09 -4.05 -4.40
N LEU A 99 18.92 -4.54 -3.49
CA LEU A 99 20.22 -3.94 -3.18
C LEU A 99 21.18 -3.91 -4.39
N PRO A 100 21.33 -4.98 -5.20
CA PRO A 100 22.16 -4.92 -6.40
C PRO A 100 21.64 -3.91 -7.43
N LEU A 101 20.31 -3.81 -7.55
CA LEU A 101 19.67 -2.88 -8.47
C LEU A 101 19.86 -1.42 -8.01
N SER A 102 19.75 -1.16 -6.70
CA SER A 102 19.98 0.18 -6.15
C SER A 102 21.44 0.60 -6.32
N LEU A 103 22.39 -0.31 -6.07
CA LEU A 103 23.81 -0.03 -6.33
C LEU A 103 24.06 0.25 -7.80
N TYR A 104 23.46 -0.50 -8.72
CA TYR A 104 23.64 -0.26 -10.15
C TYR A 104 23.12 1.11 -10.59
N ILE A 105 21.95 1.53 -10.09
CA ILE A 105 21.30 2.79 -10.49
C ILE A 105 21.95 4.01 -9.81
N GLU A 106 22.26 3.92 -8.52
CA GLU A 106 22.64 5.08 -7.69
C GLU A 106 24.14 5.16 -7.40
N SER A 107 24.95 4.16 -7.77
CA SER A 107 26.38 4.11 -7.42
C SER A 107 27.18 5.34 -7.82
N SER A 108 26.94 5.90 -9.00
CA SER A 108 27.66 7.08 -9.48
C SER A 108 27.40 8.32 -8.61
N GLU A 109 26.16 8.50 -8.15
CA GLU A 109 25.78 9.62 -7.28
C GLU A 109 26.25 9.39 -5.84
N LEU A 110 26.18 8.15 -5.34
CA LEU A 110 26.65 7.76 -4.01
C LEU A 110 28.17 7.95 -3.83
N ILE A 111 28.97 7.58 -4.83
CA ILE A 111 30.44 7.69 -4.77
C ILE A 111 30.89 9.15 -4.94
N SER A 112 30.16 9.94 -5.72
CA SER A 112 30.48 11.36 -5.94
C SER A 112 29.96 12.27 -4.82
N SER A 113 29.06 11.79 -3.95
CA SER A 113 28.46 12.58 -2.89
C SER A 113 29.43 12.83 -1.73
N LYS A 114 29.62 14.12 -1.42
CA LYS A 114 30.44 14.59 -0.29
C LYS A 114 29.78 14.40 1.08
N ASN A 115 28.51 14.01 1.13
CA ASN A 115 27.74 13.93 2.38
C ASN A 115 27.75 12.52 3.01
N PHE A 116 28.14 11.49 2.26
CA PHE A 116 28.17 10.11 2.75
C PHE A 116 29.58 9.51 2.77
N PHE A 117 30.18 9.27 1.60
CA PHE A 117 31.46 8.53 1.51
C PHE A 117 32.71 9.41 1.52
N ARG A 118 32.55 10.73 1.36
CA ARG A 118 33.67 11.71 1.30
C ARG A 118 33.47 12.90 2.26
N THR A 119 32.87 12.64 3.42
CA THR A 119 32.56 13.68 4.41
C THR A 119 33.74 13.91 5.34
N ASP A 120 34.22 15.16 5.43
CA ASP A 120 35.27 15.57 6.38
C ASP A 120 34.72 15.88 7.79
N ASP A 121 33.40 16.04 7.91
CA ASP A 121 32.67 16.35 9.15
C ASP A 121 31.90 15.13 9.71
N TYR A 122 32.49 14.47 10.70
CA TYR A 122 31.90 13.32 11.39
C TYR A 122 30.54 13.62 12.03
N GLY A 123 30.26 14.87 12.41
CA GLY A 123 28.98 15.25 13.04
C GLY A 123 27.80 15.15 12.08
N GLN A 124 27.99 15.52 10.82
CA GLN A 124 26.97 15.43 9.77
C GLN A 124 26.69 13.97 9.40
N LEU A 125 27.74 13.16 9.28
CA LEU A 125 27.62 11.73 8.97
C LEU A 125 26.82 10.97 10.04
N VAL A 126 27.10 11.21 11.33
CA VAL A 126 26.35 10.58 12.43
C VAL A 126 24.88 11.00 12.41
N ARG A 127 24.59 12.28 12.15
CA ARG A 127 23.22 12.80 12.06
C ARG A 127 22.45 12.15 10.90
N ASP A 128 23.06 12.04 9.73
CA ASP A 128 22.43 11.44 8.55
C ASP A 128 22.17 9.94 8.77
N LEU A 129 23.14 9.22 9.36
CA LEU A 129 22.96 7.81 9.75
C LEU A 129 21.83 7.66 10.79
N LEU A 130 21.69 8.61 11.71
CA LEU A 130 20.62 8.61 12.70
C LEU A 130 19.25 8.84 12.05
N PHE A 131 19.14 9.76 11.08
CA PHE A 131 17.89 9.97 10.34
C PHE A 131 17.52 8.76 9.46
N VAL A 132 18.50 8.14 8.80
CA VAL A 132 18.28 6.93 7.99
C VAL A 132 17.85 5.76 8.87
N SER A 133 18.52 5.54 10.00
CA SER A 133 18.15 4.46 10.93
C SER A 133 16.78 4.69 11.58
N LEU A 134 16.45 5.93 11.95
CA LEU A 134 15.13 6.28 12.47
C LEU A 134 14.03 6.05 11.41
N GLY A 135 14.27 6.47 10.15
CA GLY A 135 13.37 6.19 9.04
C GLY A 135 13.20 4.69 8.78
N GLY A 136 14.28 3.92 8.87
CA GLY A 136 14.25 2.46 8.77
C GLY A 136 13.43 1.80 9.89
N LEU A 137 13.56 2.28 11.13
CA LEU A 137 12.77 1.80 12.26
C LEU A 137 11.26 2.09 12.07
N LEU A 138 10.91 3.28 11.59
CA LEU A 138 9.53 3.64 11.27
C LEU A 138 8.97 2.80 10.12
N ALA A 139 9.77 2.55 9.08
CA ALA A 139 9.39 1.69 7.96
C ALA A 139 9.15 0.23 8.43
N PHE A 140 10.02 -0.30 9.29
CA PHE A 140 9.84 -1.61 9.89
C PHE A 140 8.57 -1.70 10.75
N GLY A 141 8.28 -0.67 11.54
CA GLY A 141 7.05 -0.60 12.34
C GLY A 141 5.79 -0.55 11.48
N LEU A 142 5.81 0.23 10.39
CA LEU A 142 4.73 0.26 9.41
C LEU A 142 4.52 -1.12 8.79
N GLU A 143 5.59 -1.77 8.34
CA GLU A 143 5.51 -3.08 7.70
C GLU A 143 5.01 -4.17 8.66
N CYS A 144 5.45 -4.16 9.93
CA CYS A 144 4.86 -5.00 10.98
C CYS A 144 3.35 -4.81 11.10
N SER A 145 2.88 -3.55 11.09
CA SER A 145 1.45 -3.23 11.17
C SER A 145 0.69 -3.75 9.94
N GLU A 146 1.23 -3.57 8.74
CA GLU A 146 0.60 -4.04 7.51
C GLU A 146 0.47 -5.56 7.48
N TYR A 147 1.52 -6.31 7.84
CA TYR A 147 1.46 -7.77 7.92
C TYR A 147 0.48 -8.24 9.01
N LEU A 148 0.40 -7.55 10.14
CA LEU A 148 -0.55 -7.87 11.20
C LEU A 148 -2.02 -7.69 10.74
N VAL A 149 -2.30 -6.66 9.94
CA VAL A 149 -3.63 -6.48 9.32
C VAL A 149 -3.93 -7.59 8.31
N VAL A 150 -2.93 -8.02 7.53
CA VAL A 150 -3.10 -9.13 6.58
C VAL A 150 -3.32 -10.46 7.30
N SER A 151 -2.60 -10.71 8.39
CA SER A 151 -2.69 -11.95 9.17
C SER A 151 -4.03 -12.11 9.88
N THR A 152 -4.56 -11.01 10.42
CA THR A 152 -5.81 -11.01 11.21
C THR A 152 -7.05 -10.78 10.36
N ALA A 153 -6.94 -10.03 9.27
CA ALA A 153 -8.04 -9.71 8.36
C ALA A 153 -7.78 -10.24 6.95
N SER A 154 -7.38 -9.36 6.03
CA SER A 154 -7.17 -9.69 4.61
C SER A 154 -6.36 -8.59 3.94
N CYS A 155 -5.65 -8.92 2.86
CA CYS A 155 -4.95 -7.93 2.05
C CYS A 155 -5.90 -6.93 1.38
N LEU A 156 -7.16 -7.31 1.13
CA LEU A 156 -8.18 -6.39 0.62
C LEU A 156 -8.51 -5.30 1.65
N THR A 157 -8.62 -5.66 2.94
CA THR A 157 -8.82 -4.68 4.02
C THR A 157 -7.62 -3.77 4.19
N LEU A 158 -6.40 -4.33 4.12
CA LEU A 158 -5.17 -3.53 4.12
C LEU A 158 -5.20 -2.50 2.98
N SER A 159 -5.58 -2.92 1.78
CA SER A 159 -5.62 -2.06 0.59
C SER A 159 -6.61 -0.90 0.73
N VAL A 160 -7.81 -1.18 1.27
CA VAL A 160 -8.83 -0.15 1.54
C VAL A 160 -8.36 0.82 2.64
N ALA A 161 -7.74 0.31 3.71
CA ALA A 161 -7.14 1.14 4.76
C ALA A 161 -5.98 2.00 4.21
N GLY A 162 -5.18 1.44 3.28
CA GLY A 162 -4.13 2.15 2.55
C GLY A 162 -4.69 3.30 1.73
N ILE A 163 -5.77 3.09 0.97
CA ILE A 163 -6.44 4.17 0.23
C ILE A 163 -6.95 5.24 1.18
N PHE A 164 -7.59 4.86 2.30
CA PHE A 164 -8.05 5.81 3.30
C PHE A 164 -6.90 6.67 3.84
N LYS A 165 -5.77 6.03 4.19
CA LYS A 165 -4.54 6.70 4.62
C LYS A 165 -4.03 7.67 3.55
N GLU A 166 -3.91 7.22 2.29
CA GLU A 166 -3.48 8.05 1.16
C GLU A 166 -4.36 9.29 0.99
N VAL A 167 -5.68 9.11 0.98
CA VAL A 167 -6.67 10.19 0.86
C VAL A 167 -6.54 11.22 1.98
N CYS A 168 -6.41 10.77 3.23
CA CYS A 168 -6.18 11.65 4.38
C CYS A 168 -4.86 12.42 4.27
N THR A 169 -3.77 11.74 3.88
CA THR A 169 -2.45 12.39 3.73
C THR A 169 -2.45 13.45 2.63
N LEU A 170 -3.12 13.19 1.51
CA LEU A 170 -3.22 14.16 0.41
C LEU A 170 -4.05 15.37 0.79
N TYR A 171 -5.18 15.16 1.47
CA TYR A 171 -6.00 16.26 1.96
C TYR A 171 -5.23 17.14 2.95
N LEU A 172 -4.50 16.53 3.90
CA LEU A 172 -3.67 17.28 4.83
C LEU A 172 -2.54 18.03 4.11
N ALA A 173 -1.87 17.39 3.14
CA ALA A 173 -0.83 18.02 2.35
C ALA A 173 -1.35 19.23 1.56
N ALA A 174 -2.50 19.10 0.89
CA ALA A 174 -3.13 20.21 0.17
C ALA A 174 -3.47 21.38 1.09
N LYS A 175 -4.01 21.09 2.29
CA LYS A 175 -4.34 22.12 3.29
C LYS A 175 -3.09 22.82 3.84
N PHE A 176 -2.02 22.07 4.11
CA PHE A 176 -0.77 22.63 4.63
C PHE A 176 0.02 23.41 3.58
N ASN A 177 0.03 22.95 2.33
CA ASN A 177 0.72 23.61 1.21
C ASN A 177 -0.05 24.83 0.68
N GLY A 178 -1.32 25.01 1.07
CA GLY A 178 -2.16 26.08 0.57
C GLY A 178 -2.61 25.88 -0.88
N ASP A 179 -2.59 24.64 -1.37
CA ASP A 179 -3.03 24.31 -2.72
C ASP A 179 -4.53 24.57 -2.88
N GLN A 180 -4.92 25.15 -4.02
CA GLN A 180 -6.34 25.38 -4.31
C GLN A 180 -7.04 24.06 -4.61
N ILE A 181 -7.82 23.56 -3.66
CA ILE A 181 -8.66 22.37 -3.85
C ILE A 181 -9.85 22.75 -4.72
N SER A 182 -9.87 22.27 -5.97
CA SER A 182 -10.99 22.45 -6.88
C SER A 182 -12.27 21.74 -6.36
N PHE A 183 -13.43 22.16 -6.85
CA PHE A 183 -14.69 21.49 -6.53
C PHE A 183 -14.71 20.01 -6.96
N VAL A 184 -14.07 19.68 -8.08
CA VAL A 184 -13.94 18.30 -8.57
C VAL A 184 -13.11 17.46 -7.60
N ASN A 185 -12.04 18.02 -7.04
CA ASN A 185 -11.20 17.31 -6.09
C ASN A 185 -11.97 17.05 -4.79
N MET A 186 -12.74 18.03 -4.30
CA MET A 186 -13.60 17.84 -3.13
C MET A 186 -14.66 16.75 -3.35
N LEU A 187 -15.30 16.71 -4.52
CA LEU A 187 -16.24 15.63 -4.87
C LEU A 187 -15.56 14.26 -4.92
N GLY A 188 -14.37 14.17 -5.53
CA GLY A 188 -13.58 12.94 -5.56
C GLY A 188 -13.25 12.42 -4.17
N PHE A 189 -12.87 13.32 -3.25
CA PHE A 189 -12.63 12.99 -1.84
C PHE A 189 -13.87 12.40 -1.15
N LEU A 190 -15.03 13.05 -1.30
CA LEU A 190 -16.30 12.57 -0.72
C LEU A 190 -16.69 11.20 -1.29
N LEU A 191 -16.49 10.99 -2.58
CA LEU A 191 -16.82 9.75 -3.27
C LEU A 191 -15.90 8.59 -2.80
N CYS A 192 -14.62 8.86 -2.56
CA CYS A 192 -13.70 7.92 -1.91
C CYS A 192 -14.18 7.51 -0.51
N ILE A 193 -14.54 8.48 0.34
CA ILE A 193 -15.04 8.21 1.69
C ILE A 193 -16.31 7.36 1.65
N LEU A 194 -17.26 7.73 0.79
CA LEU A 194 -18.50 6.97 0.61
C LEU A 194 -18.23 5.52 0.17
N GLY A 195 -17.31 5.31 -0.77
CA GLY A 195 -16.93 3.97 -1.20
C GLY A 195 -16.30 3.13 -0.09
N ILE A 196 -15.43 3.74 0.73
CA ILE A 196 -14.83 3.07 1.88
C ILE A 196 -15.89 2.72 2.94
N LEU A 197 -16.80 3.65 3.25
CA LEU A 197 -17.90 3.40 4.19
C LEU A 197 -18.80 2.26 3.70
N LEU A 198 -19.12 2.23 2.41
CA LEU A 198 -19.93 1.18 1.80
C LEU A 198 -19.19 -0.17 1.86
N HIS A 199 -17.87 -0.20 1.65
CA HIS A 199 -17.04 -1.40 1.82
C HIS A 199 -17.15 -1.97 3.23
N VAL A 200 -16.95 -1.11 4.25
CA VAL A 200 -16.98 -1.49 5.66
C VAL A 200 -18.37 -2.00 6.03
N PHE A 201 -19.42 -1.32 5.58
CA PHE A 201 -20.80 -1.72 5.82
C PHE A 201 -21.10 -3.10 5.22
N LEU A 202 -20.79 -3.32 3.94
CA LEU A 202 -20.98 -4.61 3.28
C LEU A 202 -20.22 -5.73 4.00
N LYS A 203 -18.96 -5.49 4.37
CA LYS A 203 -18.15 -6.50 5.08
C LYS A 203 -18.76 -6.85 6.44
N THR A 204 -19.26 -5.85 7.17
CA THR A 204 -19.91 -6.04 8.48
C THR A 204 -21.23 -6.79 8.36
N SER A 205 -22.09 -6.41 7.40
CA SER A 205 -23.37 -7.09 7.15
C SER A 205 -23.17 -8.58 6.84
N ILE A 206 -22.17 -8.91 6.01
CA ILE A 206 -21.86 -10.30 5.64
C ILE A 206 -21.40 -11.10 6.86
N HIS A 207 -20.56 -10.52 7.72
CA HIS A 207 -20.09 -11.20 8.93
C HIS A 207 -21.26 -11.50 9.87
N SER A 208 -22.19 -10.56 10.03
CA SER A 208 -23.41 -10.74 10.82
C SER A 208 -24.33 -11.83 10.28
N THR A 209 -24.54 -11.92 8.96
CA THR A 209 -25.35 -12.99 8.34
C THR A 209 -24.69 -14.37 8.51
N THR A 210 -23.35 -14.44 8.42
CA THR A 210 -22.60 -15.70 8.58
C THR A 210 -22.67 -16.21 10.01
N LYS A 211 -22.58 -15.34 11.02
CA LYS A 211 -22.80 -15.70 12.42
C LYS A 211 -24.21 -16.25 12.65
N LYS A 212 -25.24 -15.61 12.08
CA LYS A 212 -26.64 -16.06 12.23
C LYS A 212 -26.91 -17.48 11.71
N HIS A 213 -26.19 -17.92 10.68
CA HIS A 213 -26.28 -19.28 10.14
C HIS A 213 -25.40 -20.31 10.86
N ALA A 214 -24.47 -19.91 11.71
CA ALA A 214 -23.63 -20.82 12.49
C ALA A 214 -24.26 -21.24 13.84
N TYR A 215 -25.35 -20.57 14.24
CA TYR A 215 -26.08 -20.82 15.49
C TYR A 215 -27.49 -21.40 15.27
N ASN A 216 -27.85 -21.71 14.02
CA ASN A 216 -29.07 -22.43 13.63
C ASN A 216 -28.67 -23.74 12.96
#